data_AF-A0A519YNV4-F1
#
_entry.id   AF-A0A519YNV4-F1
#
_cell.length_a   1.000
_cell.length_b   1.000
_cell.length_c   1.000
_cell.angle_alpha   90.00
_cell.angle_beta   90.00
_cell.angle_gamma   90.00
#
_symmetry.space_group_name_H-M   'P 1'
#
loop_
_entity.id
_entity.type
_entity.pdbx_description
1 polymer ?
#
loop_
_entity_poly.entity_id
_entity_poly.type
_entity_poly.pdbx_seq_one_letter_code
_entity_poly.pdbx_strand_id
1 'polypeptide(L)'
;MIFNTDRQTLDDLNIFGKAGSNSIYALYNNTYTRGGAEILEEMFLYPLSDVTAINDRSATLQFFAKLKCKFPFRTEQLDSVETYLGMTDKR
;
A
#
# COMPACT_ATOMS: atom_id res chain seq x y z
N MET A 1 13.49 -18.49 -7.34
CA MET A 1 12.09 -18.96 -7.37
C MET A 1 11.22 -17.76 -7.06
N ILE A 2 10.17 -17.49 -7.83
CA ILE A 2 9.30 -16.34 -7.60
C ILE A 2 8.26 -16.76 -6.55
N PHE A 3 8.26 -16.12 -5.38
CA PHE A 3 7.26 -16.34 -4.34
C PHE A 3 6.04 -15.46 -4.67
N ASN A 4 4.96 -16.08 -5.14
CA ASN A 4 3.73 -15.41 -5.54
C ASN A 4 2.54 -16.07 -4.85
N THR A 5 1.54 -15.27 -4.52
CA THR A 5 0.24 -15.75 -4.03
C THR A 5 -0.70 -15.92 -5.22
N ASP A 6 -1.25 -17.12 -5.40
CA ASP A 6 -2.23 -17.35 -6.45
C ASP A 6 -3.59 -16.72 -6.11
N ARG A 7 -4.42 -16.53 -7.14
CA ARG A 7 -5.72 -15.86 -7.01
C ARG A 7 -6.68 -16.57 -6.04
N GLN A 8 -6.68 -17.90 -6.03
CA GLN A 8 -7.58 -18.65 -5.15
C GLN A 8 -7.20 -18.39 -3.69
N THR A 9 -5.91 -18.43 -3.36
CA THR A 9 -5.43 -18.11 -2.00
C THR A 9 -5.76 -16.66 -1.60
N LEU A 10 -5.62 -15.69 -2.51
CA LEU A 10 -5.98 -14.28 -2.24
C LEU A 10 -7.48 -14.12 -1.93
N ASP A 11 -8.32 -14.83 -2.67
CA ASP A 11 -9.78 -14.81 -2.52
C ASP A 11 -10.21 -15.52 -1.22
N ASP A 12 -9.65 -16.71 -0.94
CA ASP A 12 -9.96 -17.50 0.26
C ASP A 12 -9.56 -16.78 1.56
N LEU A 13 -8.45 -16.04 1.54
CA LEU A 13 -7.99 -15.22 2.66
C LEU A 13 -8.67 -13.84 2.73
N ASN A 14 -9.54 -13.51 1.77
CA ASN A 14 -10.23 -12.22 1.69
C ASN A 14 -9.24 -11.03 1.75
N ILE A 15 -8.12 -11.12 1.00
CA ILE A 15 -7.05 -10.12 1.05
C ILE A 15 -7.56 -8.75 0.58
N PHE A 16 -8.10 -8.67 -0.63
CA PHE A 16 -8.72 -7.44 -1.16
C PHE A 16 -10.23 -7.40 -0.98
N GLY A 17 -10.84 -8.58 -0.92
CA GLY A 17 -12.28 -8.77 -0.75
C GLY A 17 -13.13 -8.20 -1.87
N LYS A 18 -14.45 -8.31 -1.69
CA LYS A 18 -15.44 -7.73 -2.61
C LYS A 18 -15.80 -6.30 -2.16
N ALA A 19 -16.26 -5.48 -3.08
CA ALA A 19 -16.72 -4.12 -2.78
C ALA A 19 -17.71 -4.12 -1.60
N GLY A 20 -17.40 -3.34 -0.56
CA GLY A 20 -18.21 -3.25 0.67
C GLY A 20 -17.97 -4.33 1.74
N SER A 21 -16.94 -5.17 1.58
CA SER A 21 -16.54 -6.16 2.60
C SER A 21 -15.35 -5.70 3.45
N ASN A 22 -15.26 -6.18 4.69
CA ASN A 22 -14.11 -5.98 5.58
C ASN A 22 -12.94 -6.87 5.16
N SER A 23 -12.22 -6.49 4.11
CA SER A 23 -11.02 -7.21 3.67
C SER A 23 -9.81 -6.90 4.54
N ILE A 24 -8.80 -7.77 4.48
CA ILE A 24 -7.54 -7.56 5.22
C ILE A 24 -6.87 -6.27 4.73
N TYR A 25 -6.85 -6.03 3.42
CA TYR A 25 -6.33 -4.79 2.84
C TYR A 25 -7.09 -3.56 3.37
N ALA A 26 -8.42 -3.59 3.40
CA ALA A 26 -9.21 -2.48 3.92
C ALA A 26 -8.94 -2.19 5.40
N LEU A 27 -8.63 -3.22 6.20
CA LEU A 27 -8.23 -3.06 7.61
C LEU A 27 -6.86 -2.35 7.75
N TYR A 28 -5.91 -2.69 6.89
CA TYR A 28 -4.53 -2.18 6.98
C TYR A 28 -4.29 -0.88 6.22
N ASN A 29 -5.06 -0.58 5.17
CA ASN A 29 -4.87 0.61 4.37
C ASN A 29 -5.32 1.88 5.11
N ASN A 30 -4.37 2.47 5.84
CA ASN A 30 -4.47 3.77 6.50
C ASN A 30 -3.46 4.75 5.89
N THR A 31 -3.17 4.59 4.59
CA THR A 31 -2.22 5.44 3.88
C THR A 31 -2.85 6.82 3.60
N TYR A 32 -2.01 7.86 3.51
CA TYR A 32 -2.48 9.23 3.30
C TYR A 32 -2.56 9.65 1.83
N THR A 33 -2.02 8.84 0.91
CA THR A 33 -1.92 9.17 -0.52
C THR A 33 -2.30 7.96 -1.36
N ARG A 34 -2.82 8.22 -2.56
CA ARG A 34 -3.15 7.17 -3.53
C ARG A 34 -1.94 6.32 -3.90
N GLY A 35 -0.80 6.94 -4.20
CA GLY A 35 0.44 6.18 -4.45
C GLY A 35 0.90 5.34 -3.26
N GLY A 36 0.65 5.79 -2.02
CA GLY A 36 0.91 4.99 -0.83
C GLY A 36 0.02 3.75 -0.75
N ALA A 37 -1.26 3.88 -1.09
CA ALA A 37 -2.19 2.77 -1.19
C ALA A 37 -1.77 1.77 -2.28
N GLU A 38 -1.36 2.27 -3.45
CA GLU A 38 -0.86 1.43 -4.57
C GLU A 38 0.38 0.62 -4.14
N ILE A 39 1.35 1.24 -3.46
CA ILE A 39 2.52 0.53 -2.93
C ILE A 39 2.09 -0.52 -1.89
N LEU A 40 1.17 -0.18 -0.99
CA LEU A 40 0.68 -1.14 0.01
C LEU A 40 -0.01 -2.33 -0.65
N GLU A 41 -0.82 -2.10 -1.68
CA GLU A 41 -1.47 -3.14 -2.49
C GLU A 41 -0.44 -4.06 -3.14
N GLU A 42 0.61 -3.52 -3.74
CA GLU A 42 1.73 -4.31 -4.27
C GLU A 42 2.40 -5.16 -3.18
N MET A 43 2.56 -4.65 -1.95
CA MET A 43 3.12 -5.44 -0.85
C MET A 43 2.24 -6.65 -0.47
N PHE A 44 0.92 -6.55 -0.63
CA PHE A 44 -0.02 -7.66 -0.40
C PHE A 44 -0.01 -8.67 -1.57
N LEU A 45 0.08 -8.19 -2.81
CA LEU A 45 0.13 -9.04 -4.01
C LEU A 45 1.45 -9.79 -4.13
N TYR A 46 2.57 -9.15 -3.75
CA TYR A 46 3.92 -9.66 -3.92
C TYR A 46 4.68 -9.67 -2.59
N PRO A 47 4.32 -10.61 -1.68
CA PRO A 47 5.01 -10.72 -0.41
C PRO A 47 6.49 -11.04 -0.59
N LEU A 48 7.32 -10.52 0.31
CA LEU A 48 8.75 -10.82 0.32
C LEU A 48 8.98 -12.26 0.79
N SER A 49 10.02 -12.89 0.23
CA SER A 49 10.50 -14.23 0.65
C SER A 49 11.95 -14.23 1.15
N ASP A 50 12.63 -13.08 1.07
CA ASP A 50 13.99 -12.92 1.57
C ASP A 50 13.99 -12.37 3.00
N VAL A 51 14.73 -13.05 3.88
CA VAL A 51 14.77 -12.73 5.33
C VAL A 51 15.36 -11.34 5.59
N THR A 52 16.35 -10.91 4.82
CA THR A 52 16.99 -9.60 4.98
C THR A 52 16.01 -8.51 4.59
N ALA A 53 15.38 -8.63 3.42
CA ALA A 53 14.38 -7.69 2.93
C ALA A 53 13.16 -7.58 3.85
N ILE A 54 12.70 -8.70 4.44
CA ILE A 54 11.62 -8.70 5.43
C ILE A 54 12.03 -7.88 6.65
N ASN A 55 13.20 -8.17 7.23
CA ASN A 55 13.67 -7.47 8.42
C ASN A 55 13.92 -5.98 8.18
N ASP A 56 14.46 -5.62 7.01
CA ASP A 56 14.69 -4.21 6.64
C ASP A 56 13.38 -3.43 6.52
N ARG A 57 12.35 -4.02 5.89
CA ARG A 57 11.01 -3.42 5.82
C ARG A 57 10.40 -3.29 7.21
N SER A 58 10.48 -4.33 8.04
CA SER A 58 9.98 -4.30 9.42
C SER A 58 10.69 -3.24 10.28
N ALA A 59 12.01 -3.11 10.14
CA ALA A 59 12.79 -2.08 10.84
C ALA A 59 12.39 -0.67 10.41
N THR A 60 12.19 -0.45 9.11
CA THR A 60 11.73 0.83 8.56
C THR A 60 10.34 1.21 9.11
N LEU A 61 9.39 0.28 9.08
CA LEU A 61 8.05 0.49 9.65
C LEU A 61 8.12 0.77 11.16
N GLN A 62 8.94 0.03 11.90
CA GLN A 62 9.11 0.24 13.34
C GLN A 62 9.73 1.61 13.66
N PHE A 63 10.69 2.06 12.85
CA PHE A 63 11.32 3.37 13.00
C PHE A 63 10.27 4.49 12.91
N PHE A 64 9.45 4.50 11.85
CA PHE A 64 8.40 5.51 11.69
C PHE A 64 7.29 5.39 12.75
N ALA A 65 6.92 4.17 13.16
CA ALA A 65 5.95 3.95 14.22
C ALA A 65 6.41 4.55 15.57
N LYS A 66 7.72 4.44 15.88
CA LYS A 66 8.31 5.03 17.10
C LYS A 66 8.38 6.56 17.03
N LEU A 67 8.66 7.13 15.86
CA LEU A 67 8.71 8.58 15.67
C LEU A 67 7.35 9.26 15.85
N LYS A 68 6.24 8.52 15.67
CA LYS A 68 4.86 9.05 15.74
C LYS A 68 4.67 10.30 14.86
N CYS A 69 5.33 10.33 13.71
CA CYS A 69 5.20 11.41 12.75
C CYS A 69 3.77 11.48 12.24
N LYS A 70 3.20 12.69 12.21
CA LYS A 70 1.97 12.96 11.47
C LYS A 70 2.32 13.26 10.03
N PHE A 71 1.53 12.73 9.10
CA PHE A 71 1.66 13.12 7.71
C PHE A 71 1.35 14.62 7.57
N PRO A 72 2.25 15.43 6.98
CA PRO A 72 2.18 16.89 7.10
C PRO A 72 1.22 17.56 6.12
N PHE A 73 0.63 16.81 5.19
CA PHE A 73 -0.24 17.33 4.15
C PHE A 73 -1.66 16.80 4.28
N ARG A 74 -2.63 17.56 3.76
CA ARG A 74 -4.00 17.08 3.59
C ARG A 74 -4.09 16.26 2.30
N THR A 75 -4.71 15.09 2.36
CA THR A 75 -4.84 14.18 1.21
C THR A 75 -5.45 14.86 0.00
N GLU A 76 -6.48 15.70 0.20
CA GLU A 76 -7.20 16.37 -0.88
C GLU A 76 -6.31 17.35 -1.67
N GLN A 77 -5.30 17.94 -1.00
CA GLN A 77 -4.33 18.83 -1.64
C GLN A 77 -3.39 18.03 -2.54
N LEU A 78 -2.96 16.86 -2.09
CA LEU A 78 -2.09 15.99 -2.88
C LEU A 78 -2.85 15.38 -4.07
N ASP A 79 -4.09 14.94 -3.88
CA ASP A 79 -4.91 14.40 -4.97
C ASP A 79 -5.10 15.41 -6.11
N SER A 80 -5.31 16.68 -5.75
CA SER A 80 -5.42 17.78 -6.72
C SER A 80 -4.12 18.00 -7.50
N VAL A 81 -2.97 17.96 -6.81
CA VAL A 81 -1.65 18.10 -7.42
C VAL A 81 -1.32 16.90 -8.31
N GLU A 82 -1.58 15.67 -7.86
CA GLU A 82 -1.39 14.45 -8.65
C GLU A 82 -2.24 14.49 -9.93
N THR A 83 -3.51 14.90 -9.81
CA THR A 83 -4.41 15.05 -10.96
C THR A 83 -3.86 16.06 -11.97
N TYR A 84 -3.40 17.21 -11.50
CA TYR A 84 -2.82 18.24 -12.35
C TYR A 84 -1.53 17.77 -13.05
N LEU A 85 -0.61 17.13 -12.32
CA LEU A 85 0.63 16.60 -12.89
C LEU A 85 0.39 15.44 -13.87
N GLY A 86 -0.69 14.68 -13.67
CA GLY A 86 -1.15 13.63 -14.58
C GLY A 86 -1.77 14.16 -15.88
N MET A 87 -2.19 15.44 -15.92
CA MET A 87 -2.63 16.10 -17.16
C MET A 87 -1.41 16.45 -18.01
N THR A 88 -0.84 15.46 -18.68
CA THR A 88 0.14 15.70 -19.74
C THR A 88 -0.59 16.30 -20.94
N ASP A 89 -0.51 17.63 -21.11
CA ASP A 89 -1.01 18.30 -22.31
C ASP A 89 -0.23 17.75 -23.51
N LYS A 90 -0.88 16.97 -24.38
CA LYS A 90 -0.28 16.38 -25.59
C LYS A 90 -0.18 17.41 -26.74
N ARG A 91 0.16 18.65 -26.43
CA ARG A 91 0.39 19.68 -27.45
C ARG A 91 1.80 19.61 -28.01
#